data_AF-A0A8X6FXI7-F1
#
_entry.id   AF-A0A8X6FXI7-F1
#
_cell.length_a   1.000
_cell.length_b   1.000
_cell.length_c   1.000
_cell.angle_alpha   90.00
_cell.angle_beta   90.00
_cell.angle_gamma   90.00
#
_symmetry.space_group_name_H-M   'P 1'
#
loop_
_entity.id
_entity.type
_entity.pdbx_description
1 polymer ?
#
loop_
_entity_poly.entity_id
_entity_poly.type
_entity_poly.pdbx_seq_one_letter_code
_entity_poly.pdbx_strand_id
1 'polypeptide(L)'
;MFQAVKGFKREYLKYVATEIGEEISSNITIAGLKDLILNSNEYKHDPEFVQEFLRNVVSERKLQEPEKNTEELEIRKLEAEKEL
;
A
#
# COMPACT_ATOMS: atom_id res chain seq x y z
N MET A 1 13.19 -14.48 1.14
CA MET A 1 13.61 -13.07 1.12
C MET A 1 12.42 -12.22 0.71
N PHE A 2 12.04 -11.23 1.51
CA PHE A 2 10.92 -10.33 1.25
C PHE A 2 11.21 -9.58 -0.05
N GLN A 3 10.57 -9.98 -1.15
CA GLN A 3 10.60 -9.18 -2.37
C GLN A 3 9.94 -7.85 -2.01
N ALA A 4 10.77 -6.82 -1.88
CA ALA A 4 10.32 -5.47 -1.63
C ALA A 4 9.39 -5.07 -2.77
N VAL A 5 8.08 -5.23 -2.55
CA VAL A 5 7.05 -4.75 -3.45
C VAL A 5 7.28 -3.24 -3.53
N LYS A 6 7.82 -2.76 -4.65
CA LYS A 6 8.10 -1.34 -4.85
C LYS A 6 6.75 -0.60 -4.82
N GLY A 7 6.64 0.41 -3.94
CA GLY A 7 5.46 1.29 -3.86
C GLY A 7 4.71 1.36 -2.53
N PHE A 8 5.23 0.83 -1.41
CA PHE A 8 4.57 1.03 -0.11
C PHE A 8 4.60 2.50 0.32
N LYS A 9 3.47 3.20 0.14
CA LYS A 9 3.25 4.52 0.75
C LYS A 9 3.21 4.38 2.27
N ARG A 10 3.70 5.40 2.98
CA ARG A 10 3.68 5.46 4.45
C ARG A 10 2.28 5.21 5.02
N GLU A 11 1.26 5.70 4.32
CA GLU A 11 -0.16 5.57 4.68
C GLU A 11 -0.65 4.12 4.67
N TYR A 12 -0.22 3.31 3.68
CA TYR A 12 -0.61 1.90 3.61
C TYR A 12 0.04 1.09 4.72
N LEU A 13 1.31 1.39 5.02
CA LEU A 13 1.99 0.74 6.15
C LEU A 13 1.35 1.13 7.49
N LYS A 14 0.94 2.39 7.65
CA LYS A 14 0.19 2.81 8.85
C LYS A 14 -1.14 2.07 8.97
N TYR A 15 -1.90 1.99 7.87
CA TYR A 15 -3.16 1.26 7.85
C TYR A 15 -2.96 -0.20 8.27
N VAL A 16 -1.98 -0.90 7.65
CA VAL A 16 -1.71 -2.30 8.00
C VAL A 16 -1.32 -2.46 9.46
N ALA A 17 -0.40 -1.64 9.97
CA ALA A 17 0.00 -1.69 11.37
C ALA A 17 -1.17 -1.46 12.34
N THR A 18 -2.11 -0.56 12.02
CA THR A 18 -3.31 -0.34 12.83
C THR A 18 -4.28 -1.54 12.77
N GLU A 19 -4.50 -2.12 11.58
CA GLU A 19 -5.41 -3.26 11.41
C GLU A 19 -4.91 -4.53 12.12
N ILE A 20 -3.59 -4.72 12.19
CA ILE A 20 -2.97 -5.82 12.93
C ILE A 20 -2.81 -5.54 14.43
N GLY A 21 -3.43 -4.49 14.95
CA GLY A 21 -3.45 -4.17 16.38
C GLY A 21 -2.17 -3.54 16.94
N GLU A 22 -1.20 -3.18 16.10
CA GLU A 22 0.06 -2.58 16.55
C GLU A 22 -0.08 -1.07 16.80
N GLU A 23 0.50 -0.59 17.91
CA GLU A 23 0.53 0.83 18.23
C GLU A 23 1.59 1.57 17.41
N ILE A 24 1.14 2.62 16.71
CA ILE A 24 2.01 3.40 15.82
C ILE A 24 2.44 4.68 16.50
N SER A 25 3.73 4.79 16.81
CA SER A 25 4.32 6.05 17.26
C SER A 25 4.23 7.14 16.18
N SER A 26 3.93 8.37 16.58
CA SER A 26 3.83 9.53 15.68
C SER A 26 5.13 9.84 14.92
N ASN A 27 6.28 9.50 15.49
CA ASN A 27 7.61 9.73 14.90
C ASN A 27 8.19 8.52 14.16
N ILE A 28 7.41 7.45 13.96
CA ILE A 28 7.92 6.24 13.32
C ILE A 28 8.31 6.48 11.86
N THR A 29 9.46 5.95 11.46
CA THR A 29 9.94 6.00 10.09
C THR A 29 9.27 4.94 9.22
N ILE A 30 9.38 5.04 7.89
CA ILE A 30 8.86 4.01 6.98
C ILE A 30 9.55 2.65 7.23
N ALA A 31 10.85 2.67 7.55
CA ALA A 31 11.57 1.45 7.93
C ALA A 31 11.03 0.88 9.24
N GLY A 32 10.82 1.73 10.26
CA GLY A 32 10.22 1.31 11.52
C GLY A 32 8.81 0.73 11.37
N LEU A 33 7.98 1.28 10.48
CA LEU A 33 6.66 0.71 10.18
C LEU A 33 6.76 -0.69 9.56
N LYS A 34 7.72 -0.89 8.65
CA LYS A 34 7.93 -2.22 8.06
C LYS A 34 8.39 -3.22 9.12
N ASP A 35 9.34 -2.82 9.97
CA ASP A 35 9.83 -3.67 11.04
C ASP A 35 8.73 -3.99 12.07
N LEU A 36 7.89 -3.02 12.42
CA LEU A 36 6.75 -3.21 13.32
C LEU A 36 5.77 -4.25 12.77
N ILE A 37 5.40 -4.13 11.49
CA ILE A 37 4.48 -5.06 10.83
C ILE A 37 5.09 -6.47 10.74
N LEU A 38 6.36 -6.56 10.34
CA LEU A 38 7.03 -7.85 10.17
C LEU A 38 7.33 -8.58 11.48
N ASN A 39 7.47 -7.83 12.57
CA ASN A 39 7.72 -8.37 13.90
C ASN A 39 6.51 -8.17 14.82
N SER A 40 5.29 -8.10 14.26
CA SER A 40 4.08 -7.93 15.05
C SER A 40 3.98 -9.01 16.12
N ASN A 41 3.74 -8.60 17.36
CA ASN A 41 3.60 -9.54 18.47
C ASN A 41 2.31 -10.35 18.36
N GLU A 42 1.27 -9.74 17.81
CA GLU A 42 -0.06 -10.33 17.63
C GLU A 42 -0.03 -11.42 16.56
N TYR A 43 0.76 -11.22 15.49
CA TYR A 43 0.88 -12.15 14.37
C TYR A 43 2.23 -12.89 14.31
N LYS A 44 2.97 -12.92 15.42
CA LYS A 44 4.27 -13.63 15.48
C LYS A 44 4.17 -15.13 15.16
N HIS A 45 2.98 -15.71 15.37
CA HIS A 45 2.68 -17.12 15.10
C HIS A 45 2.15 -17.37 13.69
N ASP A 46 1.81 -16.31 12.95
CA ASP A 46 1.34 -16.36 11.56
C ASP A 46 1.88 -15.18 10.73
N PRO A 47 3.18 -15.20 10.41
CA PRO A 47 3.80 -14.16 9.59
C PRO A 47 3.34 -14.20 8.13
N GLU A 48 2.75 -15.31 7.68
CA GLU A 48 2.25 -15.48 6.31
C GLU A 48 0.97 -14.66 6.11
N PHE A 49 0.07 -14.65 7.10
CA PHE A 49 -1.12 -13.79 7.10
C PHE A 49 -0.76 -12.31 6.92
N VAL A 50 0.24 -11.81 7.67
CA VAL A 50 0.67 -10.41 7.57
C VAL A 50 1.22 -10.10 6.18
N GLN A 51 1.95 -11.03 5.58
CA GLN A 51 2.47 -10.88 4.21
C GLN A 51 1.35 -10.85 3.17
N GLU A 52 0.37 -11.74 3.29
CA GLU A 52 -0.79 -11.78 2.40
C GLU A 52 -1.62 -10.52 2.54
N PHE A 53 -1.90 -10.09 3.77
CA PHE A 53 -2.65 -8.87 4.06
C PHE A 53 -1.96 -7.63 3.49
N LEU A 54 -0.64 -7.49 3.70
CA LEU A 54 0.14 -6.39 3.16
C LEU A 54 0.14 -6.38 1.61
N ARG A 55 0.15 -7.56 0.98
CA ARG A 55 0.00 -7.71 -0.48
C ARG A 55 -1.39 -7.32 -0.94
N ASN A 56 -2.44 -7.73 -0.24
CA ASN A 56 -3.82 -7.40 -0.59
C ASN A 56 -4.07 -5.90 -0.47
N VAL A 57 -3.69 -5.25 0.64
CA VAL A 57 -3.83 -3.80 0.81
C VAL A 57 -3.12 -3.02 -0.29
N VAL A 58 -1.90 -3.42 -0.66
CA VAL A 58 -1.21 -2.76 -1.78
C VAL A 58 -1.85 -3.06 -3.12
N SER A 59 -2.35 -4.27 -3.33
CA SER A 59 -2.97 -4.65 -4.61
C SER A 59 -4.32 -3.99 -4.82
N GLU A 60 -5.17 -3.94 -3.79
CA GLU A 60 -6.46 -3.24 -3.80
C GLU A 60 -6.28 -1.72 -3.99
N ARG A 61 -5.31 -1.10 -3.31
CA ARG A 61 -5.02 0.32 -3.48
C ARG A 61 -4.39 0.61 -4.85
N LYS A 62 -3.52 -0.29 -5.35
CA LYS A 62 -3.00 -0.26 -6.73
C LYS A 62 -4.02 -0.64 -7.78
N LEU A 63 -5.21 -1.14 -7.43
CA LEU A 63 -6.34 -1.32 -8.33
C LEU A 63 -7.21 -0.06 -8.38
N GLN A 64 -7.18 0.77 -7.33
CA GLN A 64 -7.82 2.09 -7.30
C GLN A 64 -6.96 3.22 -7.91
N GLU A 65 -5.63 3.08 -7.95
CA GLU A 65 -4.73 4.03 -8.65
C GLU A 65 -4.69 3.97 -10.20
N PRO A 66 -4.95 2.84 -10.91
CA PRO A 66 -4.89 2.78 -12.37
C PRO A 66 -6.10 3.38 -13.08
N GLU A 67 -7.22 3.62 -12.39
CA GLU A 67 -8.35 4.32 -13.01
C GLU A 67 -8.03 5.79 -13.28
N LYS A 68 -7.33 6.48 -12.37
CA LYS A 68 -6.98 7.90 -12.61
C LYS A 68 -6.09 8.11 -13.81
N ASN A 69 -5.08 7.26 -14.00
CA ASN A 69 -4.17 7.40 -15.13
C ASN A 69 -4.80 7.02 -16.47
N THR A 70 -5.76 6.08 -16.49
CA THR A 70 -6.41 5.66 -17.74
C THR A 70 -7.49 6.65 -18.16
N GLU A 71 -8.27 7.14 -17.21
CA GLU A 71 -9.34 8.13 -17.44
C GLU A 71 -8.76 9.52 -17.80
N GLU A 72 -7.67 9.97 -17.15
CA GLU A 72 -6.97 11.21 -17.57
C GLU A 72 -6.34 11.10 -18.97
N LEU A 73 -5.85 9.92 -19.36
CA LEU A 73 -5.31 9.70 -20.71
C LEU A 73 -6.41 9.66 -21.77
N GLU A 74 -7.56 9.07 -21.47
CA GLU A 74 -8.71 9.06 -22.38
C GLU A 74 -9.34 10.45 -22.52
N ILE A 75 -9.50 11.20 -21.43
CA ILE A 75 -10.00 12.58 -21.46
C ILE A 75 -9.05 13.46 -22.30
N ARG A 76 -7.73 13.37 -22.09
CA ARG A 76 -6.76 14.14 -22.89
C ARG A 76 -6.78 13.78 -24.38
N LYS A 77 -7.00 12.50 -24.72
CA LYS A 77 -7.12 12.08 -26.13
C LYS A 77 -8.41 12.63 -26.77
N LEU A 78 -9.52 12.58 -26.04
CA LEU A 78 -10.80 13.12 -26.49
C LEU A 78 -10.78 14.64 -26.66
N GLU A 79 -10.06 15.36 -25.80
CA GLU A 79 -9.85 16.81 -25.95
C GLU A 79 -8.96 17.13 -27.16
N ALA A 80 -7.88 16.39 -27.37
CA ALA A 80 -7.00 16.58 -28.53
C ALA A 80 -7.69 16.28 -29.88
N GLU A 81 -8.66 15.37 -29.91
CA GLU A 81 -9.46 15.07 -31.12
C GLU A 81 -10.58 16.10 -31.38
N LYS A 82 -11.02 16.85 -30.36
CA LYS A 82 -12.04 17.90 -30.50
C LYS A 82 -11.48 19.26 -30.95
N GLU A 83 -10.17 19.46 -30.85
CA GLU A 83 -9.48 20.67 -31.32
C GLU A 83 -8.94 20.57 -32.77
N LEU A 84 -9.30 19.51 -33.49
CA LEU A 84 -8.99 19.26 -34.91
C LEU A 84 -10.23 19.44 -35.80
#